data_AF-A0A497DF00-F1
#
_entry.id   AF-A0A497DF00-F1
#
_cell.length_a   1.000
_cell.length_b   1.000
_cell.length_c   1.000
_cell.angle_alpha   90.00
_cell.angle_beta   90.00
_cell.angle_gamma   90.00
#
_symmetry.space_group_name_H-M   'P 1'
#
loop_
_entity.id
_entity.type
_entity.pdbx_description
1 polymer ?
#
loop_
_entity_poly.entity_id
_entity_poly.type
_entity_poly.pdbx_seq_one_letter_code
_entity_poly.pdbx_strand_id
1 'polypeptide(L)'
;MNFMIKSSESRKKIAVAIVRKSLFLLPVFFLLLLFSCRKSPHTIGASILPENAQLKIVYGFWDGLYGHSIIEDSIRTDELSRNMLGSMNDSVFGVTTANIAAQFTLTSNGIDFGENPQLDSMVLYLRYNGEIYGDSSTVQHL
;
A
#
# COMPACT_ATOMS: atom_id res chain seq x y z
N MET A 1 -53.56 -50.75 -21.89
CA MET A 1 -52.40 -49.89 -22.24
C MET A 1 -52.76 -48.39 -22.40
N ASN A 2 -53.95 -47.93 -22.01
CA ASN A 2 -54.41 -46.54 -22.26
C ASN A 2 -54.34 -45.60 -21.04
N PHE A 3 -54.06 -46.12 -19.84
CA PHE A 3 -54.00 -45.30 -18.61
C PHE A 3 -52.67 -44.55 -18.45
N MET A 4 -51.54 -45.18 -18.82
CA MET A 4 -50.21 -44.56 -18.69
C MET A 4 -49.97 -43.41 -19.69
N ILE A 5 -50.59 -43.44 -20.88
CA ILE A 5 -50.44 -42.38 -21.89
C ILE A 5 -51.15 -41.09 -21.44
N LYS A 6 -52.32 -41.21 -20.81
CA LYS A 6 -53.12 -40.06 -20.32
C LYS A 6 -52.45 -39.31 -19.18
N SER A 7 -51.63 -39.99 -18.36
CA SER A 7 -50.86 -39.39 -17.26
C SER A 7 -49.66 -38.55 -17.74
N SER A 8 -49.05 -38.92 -18.88
CA SER A 8 -47.94 -38.20 -19.51
C SER A 8 -48.41 -36.88 -20.16
N GLU A 9 -49.55 -36.89 -20.84
CA GLU A 9 -50.11 -35.69 -21.47
C GLU A 9 -50.62 -34.64 -20.48
N SER A 10 -51.26 -35.05 -19.37
CA SER A 10 -51.67 -34.11 -18.32
C SER A 10 -50.49 -33.40 -17.66
N ARG A 11 -49.38 -34.12 -17.41
CA ARG A 11 -48.16 -33.53 -16.86
C ARG A 11 -47.49 -32.55 -17.84
N LYS A 12 -47.49 -32.86 -19.14
CA LYS A 12 -47.02 -31.93 -20.20
C LYS A 12 -47.87 -30.68 -20.29
N LYS A 13 -49.21 -30.79 -20.22
CA LYS A 13 -50.12 -29.63 -20.25
C LYS A 13 -49.94 -28.70 -19.05
N ILE A 14 -49.74 -29.26 -17.85
CA ILE A 14 -49.45 -28.49 -16.63
C ILE A 14 -48.07 -27.84 -16.72
N ALA A 15 -47.04 -28.56 -17.17
CA ALA A 15 -45.69 -28.01 -17.35
C ALA A 15 -45.66 -26.87 -18.38
N VAL A 16 -46.36 -27.02 -19.52
CA VAL A 16 -46.49 -25.96 -20.53
C VAL A 16 -47.26 -24.74 -19.99
N ALA A 17 -48.30 -24.95 -19.17
CA ALA A 17 -49.02 -23.85 -18.53
C ALA A 17 -48.17 -23.10 -17.49
N ILE A 18 -47.34 -23.82 -16.73
CA ILE A 18 -46.40 -23.23 -15.76
C ILE A 18 -45.29 -22.46 -16.48
N VAL A 19 -44.71 -23.03 -17.55
CA VAL A 19 -43.67 -22.36 -18.36
C VAL A 19 -44.24 -21.11 -19.04
N ARG A 20 -45.49 -21.16 -19.55
CA ARG A 20 -46.15 -19.99 -20.17
C ARG A 20 -46.46 -18.88 -19.16
N LYS A 21 -46.84 -19.22 -17.92
CA LYS A 21 -47.00 -18.24 -16.83
C LYS A 21 -45.66 -17.67 -16.36
N SER A 22 -44.63 -18.50 -16.22
CA SER A 22 -43.27 -18.08 -15.85
C SER A 22 -42.66 -17.14 -16.90
N LEU A 23 -42.83 -17.45 -18.19
CA LEU A 23 -42.38 -16.62 -19.31
C LEU A 23 -43.01 -15.22 -19.33
N PHE A 24 -44.23 -15.07 -18.79
CA PHE A 24 -44.93 -13.79 -18.72
C PHE A 24 -44.60 -12.99 -17.43
N LEU A 25 -44.21 -13.67 -16.35
CA LEU A 25 -43.86 -13.05 -15.06
C LEU A 25 -42.40 -12.62 -14.96
N LEU A 26 -41.49 -13.30 -15.68
CA LEU A 26 -40.07 -12.98 -15.71
C LEU A 26 -39.74 -11.55 -16.21
N PRO A 27 -40.35 -11.02 -17.30
CA PRO A 27 -40.05 -9.66 -17.76
C PRO A 27 -40.59 -8.59 -16.81
N VAL A 28 -41.71 -8.84 -16.14
CA VAL A 28 -42.26 -7.93 -15.13
C VAL A 28 -41.33 -7.84 -13.92
N PHE A 29 -40.78 -8.96 -13.46
CA PHE A 29 -39.79 -8.98 -12.39
C PHE A 29 -38.49 -8.27 -12.79
N PHE A 30 -38.03 -8.46 -14.03
CA PHE A 30 -36.83 -7.78 -14.54
C PHE A 30 -37.04 -6.25 -14.65
N LEU A 31 -38.24 -5.80 -15.02
CA LEU A 31 -38.59 -4.37 -15.05
C LEU A 31 -38.55 -3.73 -13.66
N LEU A 32 -38.98 -4.46 -12.62
CA LEU A 32 -38.93 -3.98 -11.22
C LEU A 32 -37.49 -3.79 -10.70
N LEU A 33 -36.53 -4.58 -11.20
CA LEU A 33 -35.12 -4.43 -10.83
C LEU A 33 -34.48 -3.17 -11.43
N LEU A 34 -34.93 -2.74 -12.61
CA LEU A 34 -34.40 -1.55 -13.30
C LEU A 34 -34.88 -0.23 -12.66
N PHE A 35 -35.97 -0.24 -11.89
CA PHE A 35 -36.47 0.92 -11.14
C PHE A 35 -36.08 0.90 -9.66
N SER A 36 -35.02 0.18 -9.27
CA SER A 36 -34.44 0.29 -7.92
C SER A 36 -33.72 1.64 -7.75
N CYS A 37 -34.51 2.67 -7.52
CA CYS A 37 -34.03 4.01 -7.26
C CYS A 37 -33.47 4.06 -5.82
N ARG A 38 -32.15 3.97 -5.68
CA ARG A 38 -31.48 4.31 -4.41
C ARG A 38 -31.48 5.83 -4.28
N LYS A 39 -32.18 6.38 -3.29
CA LYS A 39 -31.97 7.78 -2.89
C LYS A 39 -30.51 7.93 -2.48
N SER A 40 -29.82 8.92 -3.04
CA SER A 40 -28.45 9.24 -2.62
C SER A 40 -28.45 9.57 -1.12
N PRO A 41 -27.51 9.02 -0.32
CA PRO A 41 -27.49 9.16 1.13
C PRO A 41 -27.22 10.60 1.62
N HIS A 42 -27.00 11.54 0.70
CA HIS A 42 -26.64 12.94 0.99
C HIS A 42 -27.80 13.84 1.45
N THR A 43 -29.00 13.30 1.66
CA THR A 43 -30.18 14.11 2.02
C THR A 43 -30.45 14.18 3.52
N ILE A 44 -29.77 13.36 4.33
CA ILE A 44 -29.90 13.44 5.78
C ILE A 44 -29.02 14.60 6.27
N GLY A 45 -29.65 15.73 6.61
CA GLY A 45 -28.96 16.94 7.08
C GLY A 45 -28.76 18.03 6.04
N ALA A 46 -29.24 17.87 4.80
CA ALA A 46 -29.16 18.92 3.77
C ALA A 46 -30.18 20.06 3.98
N SER A 47 -31.24 19.84 4.76
CA SER A 47 -32.26 20.86 5.06
C SER A 47 -31.92 21.74 6.27
N ILE A 48 -30.94 21.33 7.09
CA ILE A 48 -30.46 22.11 8.24
C ILE A 48 -29.32 23.07 7.86
N LEU A 49 -28.66 22.82 6.73
CA LEU A 49 -27.57 23.65 6.23
C LEU A 49 -28.15 24.56 5.15
N PRO A 50 -28.37 25.86 5.41
CA PRO A 50 -28.90 26.76 4.40
C PRO A 50 -27.94 26.80 3.21
N GLU A 51 -28.46 27.06 2.00
CA GLU A 51 -27.71 26.96 0.74
C GLU A 51 -26.46 27.86 0.69
N ASN A 52 -26.42 28.87 1.55
CA ASN A 52 -25.31 29.81 1.76
C ASN A 52 -24.33 29.40 2.89
N ALA A 53 -24.58 28.30 3.61
CA ALA A 53 -23.71 27.77 4.67
C ALA A 53 -22.76 26.70 4.13
N GLN A 54 -22.15 26.97 2.98
CA GLN A 54 -20.95 26.23 2.58
C GLN A 54 -19.90 26.42 3.67
N LEU A 55 -19.28 25.32 4.11
CA LEU A 55 -18.15 25.35 5.04
C LEU A 55 -17.05 26.20 4.42
N LYS A 56 -16.94 27.46 4.86
CA LYS A 56 -15.88 28.36 4.45
C LYS A 56 -14.63 27.89 5.19
N ILE A 57 -13.82 27.06 4.54
CA ILE A 57 -12.51 26.68 5.05
C ILE A 57 -11.67 27.95 5.05
N VAL A 58 -11.56 28.57 6.22
CA VAL A 58 -10.63 29.67 6.44
C VAL A 58 -9.30 29.04 6.76
N TYR A 59 -8.38 29.06 5.79
CA TYR A 59 -6.98 28.79 6.05
C TYR A 59 -6.44 29.99 6.83
N GLY A 60 -6.31 29.84 8.14
CA GLY A 60 -5.49 30.75 8.92
C GLY A 60 -4.05 30.53 8.51
N PHE A 61 -3.50 31.41 7.68
CA PHE A 61 -2.05 31.49 7.50
C PHE A 61 -1.49 32.05 8.80
N TRP A 62 -0.99 31.16 9.62
CA TRP A 62 -0.19 31.52 10.76
C TRP A 62 1.23 31.73 10.22
N ASP A 63 1.56 32.99 10.06
CA ASP A 63 2.88 33.53 9.83
C ASP A 63 3.75 33.30 11.09
N GLY A 64 4.05 32.03 11.42
CA GLY A 64 4.75 31.79 12.67
C GLY A 64 5.25 30.39 13.00
N LEU A 65 5.03 29.34 12.20
CA LEU A 65 5.77 28.09 12.46
C LEU A 65 7.15 28.18 11.86
N TYR A 66 8.14 28.30 12.73
CA TYR A 66 9.52 28.06 12.36
C TYR A 66 9.95 26.76 13.04
N GLY A 67 9.74 25.64 12.35
CA GLY A 67 10.33 24.37 12.73
C GLY A 67 11.81 24.37 12.33
N HIS A 68 12.67 23.97 13.26
CA HIS A 68 14.09 23.73 12.97
C HIS A 68 14.44 22.32 13.41
N SER A 69 15.31 21.67 12.64
CA SER A 69 15.91 20.41 13.07
C SER A 69 16.99 20.70 14.10
N ILE A 70 17.00 19.90 15.15
CA ILE A 70 18.12 19.86 16.10
C ILE A 70 18.95 18.61 15.78
N ILE A 71 20.26 18.72 15.94
CA ILE A 71 21.14 17.55 15.85
C ILE A 71 20.87 16.70 17.09
N GLU A 72 20.42 15.46 16.87
CA GLU A 72 20.31 14.48 17.94
C GLU A 72 21.71 13.95 18.31
N ASP A 73 21.86 13.46 19.53
CA ASP A 73 23.12 12.89 19.99
C ASP A 73 23.39 11.52 19.35
N SER A 74 24.46 10.87 19.79
CA SER A 74 24.93 9.63 19.16
C SER A 74 23.95 8.48 19.40
N ILE A 75 23.37 7.95 18.33
CA ILE A 75 22.58 6.71 18.37
C ILE A 75 23.47 5.48 18.13
N ARG A 76 23.05 4.34 18.67
CA ARG A 76 23.72 3.04 18.47
C ARG A 76 23.51 2.56 17.02
N THR A 77 24.60 2.25 16.30
CA THR A 77 24.58 1.85 14.86
C THR A 77 25.31 0.54 14.54
N ASP A 78 25.57 -0.31 15.53
CA ASP A 78 26.13 -1.65 15.34
C ASP A 78 25.03 -2.70 15.08
N GLU A 79 25.44 -3.87 14.57
CA GLU A 79 24.57 -5.03 14.31
C GLU A 79 23.40 -4.79 13.33
N LEU A 80 23.49 -3.72 12.52
CA LEU A 80 22.49 -3.42 11.50
C LEU A 80 22.53 -4.45 10.36
N SER A 81 21.35 -4.91 9.94
CA SER A 81 21.21 -5.80 8.77
C SER A 81 21.65 -5.13 7.46
N ARG A 82 21.61 -3.80 7.41
CA ARG A 82 22.13 -2.96 6.32
C ARG A 82 22.83 -1.74 6.91
N ASN A 83 24.05 -1.49 6.46
CA ASN A 83 24.82 -0.30 6.83
C ASN A 83 24.78 0.71 5.69
N MET A 84 24.71 2.00 6.05
CA MET A 84 24.73 3.10 5.08
C MET A 84 26.17 3.52 4.80
N LEU A 85 26.51 3.71 3.52
CA LEU A 85 27.81 4.22 3.08
C LEU A 85 27.58 5.24 1.97
N GLY A 86 28.17 6.42 2.09
CA GLY A 86 28.13 7.45 1.05
C GLY A 86 27.90 8.86 1.60
N SER A 87 27.60 9.80 0.71
CA SER A 87 27.29 11.18 1.05
C SER A 87 26.14 11.68 0.19
N MET A 88 25.26 12.48 0.79
CA MET A 88 24.11 13.08 0.14
C MET A 88 24.09 14.57 0.46
N ASN A 89 23.88 15.41 -0.56
CA ASN A 89 23.74 16.85 -0.41
C ASN A 89 22.29 17.24 -0.58
N ASP A 90 21.63 17.59 0.52
CA ASP A 90 20.26 18.07 0.54
C ASP A 90 20.23 19.61 0.56
N SER A 91 19.30 20.22 -0.17
CA SER A 91 19.23 21.69 -0.27
C SER A 91 18.80 22.39 1.02
N VAL A 92 18.07 21.69 1.90
CA VAL A 92 17.54 22.20 3.17
C VAL A 92 18.44 21.77 4.32
N PHE A 93 18.85 20.49 4.36
CA PHE A 93 19.62 19.91 5.47
C PHE A 93 21.14 19.91 5.25
N GLY A 94 21.60 20.26 4.05
CA GLY A 94 23.02 20.27 3.69
C GLY A 94 23.61 18.88 3.45
N VAL A 95 24.93 18.76 3.61
CA VAL A 95 25.66 17.52 3.33
C VAL A 95 25.61 16.57 4.52
N THR A 96 25.07 15.37 4.30
CA THR A 96 25.07 14.27 5.25
C THR A 96 25.96 13.15 4.73
N THR A 97 26.87 12.64 5.57
CA THR A 97 27.84 11.61 5.20
C THR A 97 27.70 10.40 6.13
N ALA A 98 27.59 9.22 5.55
CA ALA A 98 27.53 7.94 6.24
C ALA A 98 28.83 7.16 6.00
N ASN A 99 29.43 6.68 7.09
CA ASN A 99 30.66 5.88 7.08
C ASN A 99 30.40 4.53 7.75
N ILE A 100 31.15 3.51 7.32
CA ILE A 100 31.10 2.18 7.93
C ILE A 100 32.42 1.85 8.60
N ALA A 101 32.35 1.20 9.76
CA ALA A 101 33.49 0.59 10.44
C ALA A 101 33.24 -0.91 10.55
N ALA A 102 34.25 -1.72 10.22
CA ALA A 102 34.16 -3.17 10.27
C ALA A 102 35.44 -3.75 10.89
N GLN A 103 35.29 -4.85 11.62
CA GLN A 103 36.39 -5.60 12.21
C GLN A 103 36.41 -7.01 11.63
N PHE A 104 37.59 -7.50 11.27
CA PHE A 104 37.79 -8.90 10.92
C PHE A 104 37.92 -9.73 12.19
N THR A 105 37.04 -10.71 12.33
CA THR A 105 37.12 -11.70 13.41
C THR A 105 37.79 -12.97 12.88
N LEU A 106 38.69 -13.55 13.67
CA LEU A 106 39.31 -14.83 13.35
C LEU A 106 38.24 -15.94 13.33
N THR A 107 38.38 -16.88 12.40
CA THR A 107 37.45 -18.01 12.24
C THR A 107 37.57 -19.03 13.37
N SER A 108 38.75 -19.12 14.00
CA SER A 108 38.98 -19.94 15.18
C SER A 108 39.90 -19.24 16.17
N ASN A 109 39.76 -19.62 17.44
CA ASN A 109 40.68 -19.22 18.49
C ASN A 109 41.94 -20.10 18.43
N GLY A 110 43.10 -19.53 18.78
CA GLY A 110 44.36 -20.28 18.89
C GLY A 110 45.04 -20.61 17.55
N ILE A 111 44.81 -19.79 16.52
CA ILE A 111 45.59 -19.89 15.27
C ILE A 111 47.02 -19.45 15.56
N ASP A 112 47.97 -20.37 15.38
CA ASP A 112 49.39 -20.07 15.41
C ASP A 112 49.87 -19.72 14.00
N PHE A 113 50.35 -18.48 13.83
CA PHE A 113 50.87 -17.99 12.56
C PHE A 113 52.40 -18.12 12.46
N GLY A 114 53.07 -18.68 13.48
CA GLY A 114 54.51 -18.85 13.55
C GLY A 114 55.27 -17.60 14.02
N GLU A 115 56.59 -17.62 13.89
CA GLU A 115 57.45 -16.48 14.24
C GLU A 115 57.33 -15.36 13.18
N ASN A 116 56.94 -14.17 13.62
CA ASN A 116 56.84 -12.94 12.81
C ASN A 116 55.96 -13.06 11.55
N PRO A 117 54.65 -13.35 11.69
CA PRO A 117 53.74 -13.44 10.56
C PRO A 117 53.58 -12.07 9.90
N GLN A 118 53.74 -12.01 8.58
CA GLN A 118 53.52 -10.80 7.79
C GLN A 118 52.30 -10.98 6.89
N LEU A 119 51.38 -10.02 6.99
CA LEU A 119 50.27 -9.91 6.04
C LEU A 119 50.82 -9.32 4.74
N ASP A 120 50.78 -10.10 3.66
CA ASP A 120 51.18 -9.63 2.33
C ASP A 120 50.07 -8.74 1.72
N SER A 121 48.84 -9.25 1.63
CA SER A 121 47.73 -8.50 1.07
C SER A 121 46.36 -8.94 1.59
N MET A 122 45.40 -8.03 1.49
CA MET A 122 43.99 -8.28 1.79
C MET A 122 43.14 -7.58 0.73
N VAL A 123 42.14 -8.27 0.20
CA VAL A 123 41.22 -7.72 -0.80
C VAL A 123 39.81 -7.73 -0.24
N LEU A 124 39.23 -6.53 -0.10
CA LEU A 124 37.86 -6.35 0.34
C LEU A 124 36.94 -6.14 -0.87
N TYR A 125 35.90 -6.97 -0.99
CA TYR A 125 34.86 -6.81 -2.00
C TYR A 125 33.57 -6.35 -1.33
N LEU A 126 33.15 -5.11 -1.58
CA LEU A 126 31.87 -4.58 -1.14
C LEU A 126 30.88 -4.64 -2.31
N ARG A 127 29.88 -5.51 -2.20
CA ARG A 127 28.82 -5.59 -3.22
C ARG A 127 27.76 -4.53 -2.93
N TYR A 128 27.59 -3.59 -3.85
CA TYR A 128 26.48 -2.65 -3.82
C TYR A 128 25.26 -3.27 -4.51
N ASN A 129 24.16 -3.46 -3.78
CA ASN A 129 22.95 -4.10 -4.31
C ASN A 129 21.98 -3.11 -4.98
N GLY A 130 22.32 -1.82 -5.09
CA GLY A 130 21.50 -0.83 -5.80
C GLY A 130 20.21 -0.43 -5.07
N GLU A 131 19.99 -0.92 -3.85
CA GLU A 131 18.90 -0.46 -2.98
C GLU A 131 19.24 0.96 -2.51
N ILE A 132 18.57 1.95 -3.10
CA ILE A 132 18.68 3.36 -2.68
C ILE A 132 17.83 3.51 -1.42
N TYR A 133 18.41 4.10 -0.39
CA TYR A 133 17.63 4.51 0.78
C TYR A 133 16.78 5.74 0.42
N GLY A 134 15.46 5.63 0.59
CA GLY A 134 14.51 6.70 0.28
C GLY A 134 13.81 6.54 -1.07
N ASP A 135 13.04 7.56 -1.45
CA ASP A 135 12.36 7.62 -2.74
C ASP A 135 13.22 8.39 -3.75
N SER A 136 13.65 7.71 -4.82
CA SER A 136 14.42 8.30 -5.92
C SER A 136 13.53 8.76 -7.09
N SER A 137 12.22 8.52 -7.00
CA SER A 137 11.25 8.83 -8.05
C SER A 137 10.53 10.17 -7.86
N THR A 138 10.60 10.76 -6.66
CA THR A 138 10.05 12.08 -6.38
C THR A 138 11.05 13.17 -6.77
N VAL A 139 10.60 14.06 -7.67
CA VAL A 139 11.32 15.30 -7.97
C VAL A 139 11.25 16.17 -6.72
N GLN A 140 12.39 16.43 -6.09
CA GLN A 140 12.47 17.42 -5.02
C GLN A 140 12.28 18.80 -5.64
N HIS A 141 11.14 19.41 -5.36
CA HIS A 141 10.89 20.81 -5.70
C HIS A 141 11.73 21.68 -4.76
N LEU A 142 12.74 22.34 -5.33
CA LEU A 142 13.50 23.44 -4.71
C LEU A 142 12.61 24.68 -4.54
#